data_AF-A0A399D374-F1
#
_entry.id   AF-A0A399D374-F1
#
_cell.length_a   1.000
_cell.length_b   1.000
_cell.length_c   1.000
_cell.angle_alpha   90.00
_cell.angle_beta   90.00
_cell.angle_gamma   90.00
#
_symmetry.space_group_name_H-M   'P 1'
#
loop_
_entity.id
_entity.type
_entity.pdbx_description
1 polymer ?
#
loop_
_entity_poly.entity_id
_entity_poly.type
_entity_poly.pdbx_seq_one_letter_code
_entity_poly.pdbx_strand_id
1 'polypeptide(L)'
;MTRLRKIVSSLTFAGVIFHEFGHKFFCDITGVRVLKVCYFRFGNPSGYVIHERPKNFIQSFFIATGPLITGTLFALLFFDLATNRTMGVWQQVLFFWLGVSVAMNAFPSNTDAKSLWRDTNRHIRHNILAAFGYPFALVIWLANSLYLIWFDLIYALVLYYLVSSGLG
;
A
#
# COMPACT_ATOMS: atom_id res chain seq x y z
N MET A 1 -1.65 -20.08 -1.68
CA MET A 1 -2.09 -19.09 -0.67
C MET A 1 -3.07 -19.76 0.27
N THR A 2 -2.86 -19.59 1.58
CA THR A 2 -3.74 -20.11 2.64
C THR A 2 -5.13 -19.47 2.54
N ARG A 3 -6.19 -20.21 2.87
CA ARG A 3 -7.60 -19.72 2.83
C ARG A 3 -7.78 -18.39 3.57
N LEU A 4 -7.00 -18.17 4.63
CA LEU A 4 -7.00 -16.96 5.47
C LEU A 4 -6.77 -15.68 4.67
N ARG A 5 -5.82 -15.64 3.73
CA ARG A 5 -5.52 -14.43 2.93
C ARG A 5 -6.69 -14.00 2.05
N LYS A 6 -7.47 -14.95 1.53
CA LYS A 6 -8.66 -14.64 0.74
C LYS A 6 -9.76 -14.02 1.58
N ILE A 7 -9.95 -14.53 2.80
CA ILE A 7 -10.96 -14.02 3.73
C ILE A 7 -10.59 -12.60 4.18
N VAL A 8 -9.33 -12.38 4.57
CA VAL A 8 -8.85 -11.04 4.94
C VAL A 8 -9.01 -10.07 3.78
N SER A 9 -8.55 -10.43 2.57
CA SER A 9 -8.68 -9.57 1.39
C SER A 9 -10.14 -9.22 1.04
N SER A 10 -11.08 -10.15 1.23
CA SER A 10 -12.51 -9.88 1.04
C SER A 10 -13.09 -8.97 2.14
N LEU A 11 -12.69 -9.15 3.40
CA LEU A 11 -13.14 -8.31 4.52
C LEU A 11 -12.53 -6.91 4.49
N THR A 12 -11.34 -6.77 3.92
CA THR A 12 -10.62 -5.49 3.77
C THR A 12 -10.56 -5.05 2.31
N PHE A 13 -11.59 -5.36 1.50
CA PHE A 13 -11.57 -5.11 0.05
C PHE A 13 -11.35 -3.63 -0.29
N ALA A 14 -11.84 -2.73 0.56
CA ALA A 14 -11.59 -1.29 0.42
C ALA A 14 -10.08 -0.99 0.42
N GLY A 15 -9.31 -1.68 1.26
CA GLY A 15 -7.85 -1.55 1.28
C GLY A 15 -7.19 -1.95 -0.03
N VAL A 16 -7.67 -3.01 -0.69
CA VAL A 16 -7.16 -3.42 -2.02
C VAL A 16 -7.40 -2.33 -3.05
N ILE A 17 -8.57 -1.69 -3.03
CA ILE A 17 -8.89 -0.56 -3.93
C ILE A 17 -7.91 0.59 -3.74
N PHE A 18 -7.65 0.99 -2.49
CA PHE A 18 -6.70 2.05 -2.17
C PHE A 18 -5.25 1.66 -2.51
N HIS A 19 -4.89 0.37 -2.39
CA HIS A 19 -3.59 -0.14 -2.79
C HIS A 19 -3.36 0.07 -4.28
N GLU A 20 -4.27 -0.41 -5.13
CA GLU A 20 -4.16 -0.25 -6.58
C GLU A 20 -4.29 1.22 -7.00
N PHE A 21 -5.09 2.01 -6.27
CA PHE A 21 -5.11 3.47 -6.43
C PHE A 21 -3.73 4.08 -6.21
N GLY A 22 -2.99 3.67 -5.18
CA GLY A 22 -1.64 4.16 -4.92
C GLY A 22 -0.68 3.93 -6.09
N HIS A 23 -0.70 2.73 -6.68
CA HIS A 23 0.09 2.45 -7.89
C HIS A 23 -0.31 3.36 -9.05
N LYS A 24 -1.62 3.46 -9.32
CA LYS A 24 -2.12 4.28 -10.43
C LYS A 24 -1.82 5.77 -10.22
N PHE A 25 -2.01 6.29 -9.01
CA PHE A 25 -1.75 7.67 -8.65
C PHE A 25 -0.30 8.07 -8.96
N PHE A 26 0.67 7.24 -8.58
CA PHE A 26 2.07 7.49 -8.91
C PHE A 26 2.42 7.19 -10.36
N CYS A 27 1.71 6.31 -11.06
CA CYS A 27 1.83 6.21 -12.52
C CYS A 27 1.42 7.54 -13.19
N ASP A 28 0.26 8.09 -12.82
CA ASP A 28 -0.28 9.31 -13.39
C ASP A 28 0.63 10.52 -13.11
N ILE A 29 1.09 10.70 -11.86
CA ILE A 29 1.95 11.82 -11.47
C ILE A 29 3.33 11.74 -12.12
N THR A 30 3.87 10.53 -12.25
CA THR A 30 5.22 10.35 -12.81
C THR A 30 5.23 10.20 -14.34
N GLY A 31 4.05 10.28 -14.98
CA GLY A 31 3.89 10.20 -16.43
C GLY A 31 4.09 8.80 -17.03
N VAL A 32 3.95 7.74 -16.22
CA VAL A 32 3.99 6.36 -16.69
C VAL A 32 2.59 5.95 -17.13
N ARG A 33 2.42 5.63 -18.41
CA ARG A 33 1.10 5.33 -18.98
C ARG A 33 0.52 4.07 -18.37
N VAL A 34 -0.70 4.17 -17.85
CA VAL A 34 -1.47 3.02 -17.37
C VAL A 34 -2.21 2.38 -18.54
N LEU A 35 -2.02 1.07 -18.72
CA LEU A 35 -2.61 0.27 -19.79
C LEU A 35 -3.93 -0.37 -19.36
N LYS A 36 -4.00 -0.82 -18.10
CA LYS A 36 -5.20 -1.45 -17.54
C LYS A 36 -5.20 -1.34 -16.02
N VAL A 37 -6.38 -1.09 -15.44
CA VAL A 37 -6.58 -1.09 -13.98
C VAL A 37 -7.73 -1.99 -13.62
N CYS A 38 -7.56 -2.75 -12.55
CA CYS A 38 -8.61 -3.48 -11.86
C CYS A 38 -8.44 -3.23 -10.37
N TYR A 39 -9.25 -2.33 -9.80
CA TYR A 39 -9.13 -1.96 -8.38
C TYR A 39 -9.54 -3.08 -7.43
N PHE A 40 -10.49 -3.93 -7.84
CA PHE A 40 -10.87 -5.09 -7.07
C PHE A 40 -11.47 -6.17 -7.97
N ARG A 41 -11.15 -7.43 -7.67
CA ARG A 41 -11.82 -8.62 -8.19
C ARG A 41 -11.68 -9.76 -7.20
N PHE A 42 -12.65 -10.67 -7.18
CA PHE A 42 -12.48 -11.94 -6.51
C PHE A 42 -11.47 -12.79 -7.27
N GLY A 43 -10.33 -13.11 -6.65
CA GLY A 43 -9.31 -13.94 -7.30
C GLY A 43 -7.90 -13.68 -6.76
N ASN A 44 -6.90 -14.10 -7.53
CA ASN A 44 -5.50 -13.79 -7.27
C ASN A 44 -4.83 -13.31 -8.59
N PRO A 45 -4.32 -12.08 -8.65
CA PRO A 45 -4.40 -11.06 -7.61
C PRO A 45 -5.82 -10.47 -7.44
N SER A 46 -6.10 -9.95 -6.25
CA SER A 46 -7.39 -9.31 -5.87
C SER A 46 -7.56 -7.91 -6.48
N GLY A 47 -6.49 -7.34 -7.04
CA GLY A 47 -6.43 -6.07 -7.76
C GLY A 47 -5.16 -6.07 -8.63
N TYR A 48 -5.06 -5.17 -9.60
CA TYR A 48 -3.82 -4.93 -10.33
C TYR A 48 -3.85 -3.63 -11.14
N VAL A 49 -2.66 -3.04 -11.31
CA VAL A 49 -2.38 -1.99 -12.29
C VAL A 49 -1.33 -2.51 -13.29
N ILE A 50 -1.70 -2.55 -14.57
CA ILE A 50 -0.77 -2.79 -15.67
C ILE A 50 -0.41 -1.44 -16.26
N HIS A 51 0.88 -1.11 -16.27
CA HIS A 51 1.40 0.14 -16.78
C HIS A 51 2.60 -0.11 -17.70
N GLU A 52 2.94 0.88 -18.52
CA GLU A 52 4.18 0.89 -19.28
C GLU A 52 5.39 0.83 -18.36
N ARG A 53 6.53 0.47 -18.94
CA ARG A 53 7.73 0.34 -18.14
C ARG A 53 8.26 1.72 -17.71
N PRO A 54 8.59 1.89 -16.41
CA PRO A 54 9.30 3.09 -15.95
C PRO A 54 10.61 3.32 -16.71
N LYS A 55 10.88 4.59 -17.06
CA LYS A 55 12.07 5.03 -17.79
C LYS A 55 13.25 5.35 -16.86
N ASN A 56 12.98 5.59 -15.58
CA ASN A 56 13.98 5.92 -14.59
C ASN A 56 13.64 5.31 -13.22
N PHE A 57 14.64 5.28 -12.33
CA PHE A 57 14.49 4.70 -10.99
C PHE A 57 13.42 5.42 -10.15
N ILE A 58 13.29 6.74 -10.26
CA ILE A 58 12.34 7.52 -9.47
C ILE A 58 10.89 7.11 -9.78
N GLN A 59 10.57 6.90 -11.05
CA GLN A 59 9.29 6.34 -11.48
C GLN A 59 9.06 4.95 -10.85
N SER A 60 10.03 4.02 -10.99
CA SER A 60 9.90 2.68 -10.41
C SER A 60 9.72 2.71 -8.89
N PHE A 61 10.47 3.57 -8.20
CA PHE A 61 10.43 3.71 -6.75
C PHE A 61 9.05 4.19 -6.29
N PHE A 62 8.59 5.33 -6.80
CA PHE A 62 7.31 5.92 -6.40
C PHE A 62 6.11 5.05 -6.78
N ILE A 63 6.15 4.37 -7.92
CA ILE A 63 5.08 3.44 -8.29
C ILE A 63 5.07 2.25 -7.32
N ALA A 64 6.23 1.65 -7.01
CA ALA A 64 6.30 0.49 -6.11
C ALA A 64 5.93 0.83 -4.66
N THR A 65 6.35 2.00 -4.15
CA THR A 65 6.04 2.44 -2.77
C THR A 65 4.73 3.23 -2.68
N GLY A 66 4.08 3.49 -3.81
CA GLY A 66 2.88 4.32 -3.90
C GLY A 66 1.72 3.88 -3.01
N PRO A 67 1.39 2.57 -2.93
CA PRO A 67 0.38 2.07 -2.01
C PRO A 67 0.70 2.37 -0.54
N LEU A 68 1.98 2.30 -0.15
CA LEU A 68 2.38 2.59 1.22
C LEU A 68 2.19 4.07 1.54
N ILE A 69 2.63 4.96 0.66
CA ILE A 69 2.54 6.40 0.86
C ILE A 69 1.07 6.84 0.90
N THR A 70 0.30 6.54 -0.15
CA THR A 70 -1.10 6.94 -0.25
C THR A 70 -1.98 6.24 0.78
N GLY A 71 -1.78 4.93 0.97
CA GLY A 71 -2.53 4.16 1.95
C GLY A 71 -2.31 4.66 3.38
N THR A 72 -1.09 5.03 3.74
CA THR A 72 -0.82 5.61 5.07
C THR A 72 -1.53 6.93 5.28
N LEU A 73 -1.50 7.83 4.29
CA LEU A 73 -2.20 9.11 4.36
C LEU A 73 -3.71 8.94 4.48
N PHE A 74 -4.31 8.06 3.68
CA PHE A 74 -5.75 7.78 3.76
C PHE A 74 -6.13 7.08 5.06
N ALA A 75 -5.30 6.15 5.56
CA ALA A 75 -5.56 5.49 6.83
C ALA A 75 -5.55 6.49 7.99
N LEU A 76 -4.56 7.40 8.05
CA LEU A 76 -4.52 8.46 9.04
C LEU A 76 -5.76 9.36 8.97
N LEU A 77 -6.15 9.79 7.76
CA LEU A 77 -7.38 10.57 7.56
C LEU A 77 -8.62 9.82 8.04
N PHE A 78 -8.76 8.54 7.71
CA PHE A 78 -9.91 7.75 8.15
C PHE A 78 -9.92 7.52 9.66
N PHE A 79 -8.76 7.30 10.28
CA PHE A 79 -8.68 7.22 11.74
C PHE A 79 -9.02 8.53 12.43
N ASP A 80 -8.61 9.68 11.87
CA ASP A 80 -8.97 11.01 12.38
C ASP A 80 -10.50 11.18 12.39
N LEU A 81 -11.14 10.92 11.25
CA LEU A 81 -12.59 10.94 11.12
C LEU A 81 -13.28 9.94 12.05
N ALA A 82 -12.68 8.76 12.27
CA ALA A 82 -13.21 7.75 13.18
C ALA A 82 -13.18 8.19 14.65
N THR A 83 -12.19 9.01 15.04
CA THR A 83 -12.07 9.54 16.41
C THR A 83 -12.92 10.77 16.67
N ASN A 84 -13.50 11.36 15.63
CA ASN A 84 -14.33 12.55 15.74
C ASN A 84 -15.63 12.27 16.50
N ARG A 85 -15.74 12.83 17.71
CA ARG A 85 -16.88 12.64 18.63
C ARG A 85 -18.18 13.30 18.15
N THR A 86 -18.14 14.22 17.18
CA THR A 86 -19.34 14.83 16.62
C THR A 86 -20.06 13.93 15.63
N MET A 87 -19.40 12.87 15.13
CA MET A 87 -20.00 11.90 14.22
C MET A 87 -20.82 10.85 14.96
N GLY A 88 -21.83 10.29 14.29
CA GLY A 88 -22.59 9.16 14.82
C GLY A 88 -21.74 7.88 14.91
N VAL A 89 -22.09 6.98 15.82
CA VAL A 89 -21.34 5.73 16.08
C VAL A 89 -21.14 4.91 14.81
N TRP A 90 -22.14 4.81 13.94
CA TRP A 90 -22.02 4.06 12.68
C TRP A 90 -20.97 4.67 11.73
N GLN A 91 -20.81 6.00 11.71
CA GLN A 91 -19.81 6.69 10.90
C GLN A 91 -18.41 6.43 11.46
N GLN A 92 -18.26 6.51 12.79
CA GLN A 92 -17.00 6.20 13.46
C GLN A 92 -16.54 4.77 13.16
N VAL A 93 -17.46 3.80 13.26
CA VAL A 93 -17.18 2.39 12.94
C VAL A 93 -16.82 2.21 11.46
N LEU A 94 -17.54 2.88 10.55
CA LEU A 94 -17.24 2.82 9.11
C LEU A 94 -15.85 3.36 8.80
N PHE A 95 -15.50 4.54 9.31
CA PHE A 95 -14.18 5.13 9.09
C PHE A 95 -13.07 4.34 9.78
N PHE A 96 -13.32 3.77 10.96
CA PHE A 96 -12.38 2.87 11.60
C PHE A 96 -12.11 1.64 10.74
N TRP A 97 -13.17 0.99 10.22
CA TRP A 97 -13.02 -0.15 9.32
C TRP A 97 -12.30 0.22 8.01
N LEU A 98 -12.56 1.41 7.45
CA LEU A 98 -11.83 1.93 6.28
C LEU A 98 -10.34 2.14 6.61
N GLY A 99 -10.03 2.78 7.73
CA GLY A 99 -8.65 3.03 8.18
C GLY A 99 -7.88 1.72 8.38
N VAL A 100 -8.47 0.75 9.08
CA VAL A 100 -7.87 -0.58 9.26
C VAL A 100 -7.69 -1.27 7.91
N SER A 101 -8.72 -1.27 7.05
CA SER A 101 -8.66 -1.92 5.75
C SER A 101 -7.54 -1.35 4.88
N VAL A 102 -7.42 -0.02 4.81
CA VAL A 102 -6.38 0.65 4.02
C VAL A 102 -5.00 0.41 4.62
N ALA A 103 -4.83 0.57 5.94
CA ALA A 103 -3.54 0.35 6.59
C ALA A 103 -3.03 -1.08 6.41
N MET A 104 -3.91 -2.08 6.59
CA MET A 104 -3.55 -3.49 6.43
C MET A 104 -3.18 -3.87 4.99
N ASN A 105 -3.56 -3.07 4.00
CA ASN A 105 -3.23 -3.28 2.60
C ASN A 105 -2.24 -2.22 2.08
N ALA A 106 -1.65 -1.36 2.92
CA ALA A 106 -0.75 -0.31 2.46
C ALA A 106 0.63 -0.84 2.04
N PHE A 107 1.11 -1.93 2.67
CA PHE A 107 2.44 -2.45 2.37
C PHE A 107 2.53 -3.03 0.95
N PRO A 108 3.58 -2.71 0.18
CA PRO A 108 3.76 -3.24 -1.17
C PRO A 108 3.96 -4.75 -1.15
N SER A 109 3.59 -5.42 -2.24
CA SER A 109 3.69 -6.86 -2.36
C SER A 109 5.11 -7.33 -2.71
N ASN A 110 5.33 -8.65 -2.62
CA ASN A 110 6.56 -9.28 -3.13
C ASN A 110 6.78 -9.04 -4.64
N THR A 111 5.72 -8.82 -5.41
CA THR A 111 5.80 -8.49 -6.84
C THR A 111 6.37 -7.09 -7.04
N ASP A 112 5.98 -6.14 -6.19
CA ASP A 112 6.46 -4.75 -6.24
C ASP A 112 7.93 -4.67 -5.86
N ALA A 113 8.33 -5.37 -4.80
CA ALA A 113 9.73 -5.49 -4.41
C ALA A 113 10.59 -6.13 -5.51
N LYS A 114 10.10 -7.18 -6.18
CA LYS A 114 10.81 -7.80 -7.31
C LYS A 114 10.96 -6.83 -8.49
N SER A 115 9.92 -6.07 -8.80
CA SER A 115 9.97 -5.04 -9.84
C SER A 115 10.96 -3.93 -9.49
N LEU A 116 10.93 -3.44 -8.26
CA LEU A 116 11.86 -2.43 -7.75
C LEU A 116 13.31 -2.93 -7.78
N TRP A 117 13.58 -4.15 -7.30
CA TRP A 117 14.91 -4.77 -7.35
C TRP A 117 15.43 -4.91 -8.79
N ARG A 118 14.58 -5.37 -9.71
CA ARG A 118 14.94 -5.53 -11.12
C ARG A 118 15.25 -4.19 -11.79
N ASP A 119 14.45 -3.17 -11.54
CA ASP A 119 14.69 -1.84 -12.10
C ASP A 119 15.89 -1.15 -11.43
N THR A 120 16.15 -1.42 -10.15
CA THR A 120 17.36 -0.99 -9.44
C THR A 120 18.62 -1.52 -10.12
N ASN A 121 18.71 -2.85 -10.33
CA ASN A 121 19.86 -3.48 -11.01
C ASN A 121 20.16 -2.88 -12.38
N ARG A 122 19.14 -2.37 -13.07
CA ARG A 122 19.30 -1.78 -14.39
C ARG A 122 19.84 -0.36 -14.33
N HIS A 123 19.34 0.44 -13.39
CA HIS A 123 19.67 1.85 -13.33
C HIS A 123 20.91 2.13 -12.48
N ILE A 124 21.35 1.20 -11.63
CA ILE A 124 22.51 1.39 -10.73
C ILE A 124 23.79 1.80 -11.45
N ARG A 125 24.01 1.33 -12.69
CA ARG A 125 25.20 1.66 -13.49
C ARG A 125 25.22 3.11 -13.97
N HIS A 126 24.06 3.76 -14.06
CA HIS A 126 23.92 5.12 -14.60
C HIS A 126 23.36 6.12 -13.57
N ASN A 127 22.82 5.63 -12.46
CA ASN A 127 22.23 6.44 -11.41
C ASN A 127 22.48 5.79 -10.05
N ILE A 128 23.38 6.38 -9.27
CA ILE A 128 23.74 5.90 -7.93
C ILE A 128 22.56 5.91 -6.96
N LEU A 129 21.56 6.78 -7.18
CA LEU A 129 20.34 6.81 -6.36
C LEU A 129 19.55 5.51 -6.48
N ALA A 130 19.73 4.75 -7.57
CA ALA A 130 19.11 3.44 -7.68
C ALA A 130 19.58 2.48 -6.57
N ALA A 131 20.74 2.71 -5.94
CA ALA A 131 21.22 1.91 -4.82
C ALA A 131 20.21 1.84 -3.66
N PHE A 132 19.43 2.91 -3.46
CA PHE A 132 18.36 2.94 -2.46
C PHE A 132 17.25 1.92 -2.74
N GLY A 133 17.08 1.47 -3.97
CA GLY A 133 16.08 0.45 -4.27
C GLY A 133 16.37 -0.91 -3.62
N TYR A 134 17.64 -1.24 -3.36
CA TYR A 134 18.01 -2.49 -2.67
C TYR A 134 17.50 -2.57 -1.23
N PRO A 135 17.83 -1.62 -0.32
CA PRO A 135 17.32 -1.68 1.06
C PRO A 135 15.80 -1.58 1.11
N PHE A 136 15.16 -0.79 0.23
CA PHE A 136 13.70 -0.72 0.19
C PHE A 136 13.05 -2.03 -0.27
N ALA A 137 13.55 -2.65 -1.34
CA ALA A 137 13.06 -3.96 -1.77
C ALA A 137 13.26 -5.04 -0.69
N LEU A 138 14.39 -5.00 0.03
CA LEU A 138 14.66 -5.89 1.16
C LEU A 138 13.67 -5.67 2.30
N VAL A 139 13.40 -4.42 2.69
CA VAL A 139 12.41 -4.08 3.73
C VAL A 139 11.02 -4.59 3.32
N ILE A 140 10.62 -4.41 2.06
CA ILE A 140 9.33 -4.92 1.57
C ILE A 140 9.29 -6.46 1.66
N TRP A 141 10.36 -7.17 1.28
CA TRP A 141 10.41 -8.64 1.42
C TRP A 141 10.39 -9.11 2.87
N LEU A 142 11.08 -8.42 3.76
CA LEU A 142 11.07 -8.72 5.19
C LEU A 142 9.68 -8.50 5.78
N ALA A 143 9.04 -7.36 5.48
CA ALA A 143 7.67 -7.07 5.90
C ALA A 143 6.69 -8.14 5.42
N ASN A 144 6.77 -8.53 4.14
CA ASN A 144 5.93 -9.58 3.57
C ASN A 144 6.21 -10.98 4.13
N SER A 145 7.45 -11.25 4.56
CA SER A 145 7.85 -12.51 5.22
C SER A 145 7.34 -12.58 6.67
N LEU A 146 7.22 -11.45 7.34
CA LEU A 146 6.71 -11.31 8.71
C LEU A 146 5.17 -11.41 8.82
N TYR A 147 4.48 -11.79 7.73
CA TYR A 147 3.02 -12.01 7.70
C TYR A 147 2.52 -12.99 8.78
N LEU A 148 3.37 -13.88 9.30
CA LEU A 148 3.05 -14.76 10.42
C LEU A 148 2.70 -14.01 11.73
N ILE A 149 3.11 -12.76 11.89
CA ILE A 149 2.97 -11.98 13.13
C ILE A 149 1.84 -10.93 13.02
N TRP A 150 0.99 -10.97 11.99
CA TRP A 150 -0.04 -9.94 11.78
C TRP A 150 0.55 -8.52 11.71
N PHE A 151 1.75 -8.39 11.14
CA PHE A 151 2.48 -7.12 11.04
C PHE A 151 1.61 -5.98 10.46
N ASP A 152 0.79 -6.29 9.45
CA ASP A 152 -0.14 -5.36 8.83
C ASP A 152 -1.20 -4.81 9.82
N LEU A 153 -1.65 -5.63 10.76
CA LEU A 153 -2.57 -5.22 11.82
C LEU A 153 -1.85 -4.38 12.88
N ILE A 154 -0.63 -4.76 13.27
CA ILE A 154 0.20 -3.96 14.19
C ILE A 154 0.42 -2.57 13.60
N TYR A 155 0.72 -2.49 12.30
CA TYR A 155 0.86 -1.21 11.60
C TYR A 155 -0.42 -0.37 11.68
N ALA A 156 -1.59 -0.97 11.40
CA ALA A 156 -2.87 -0.28 11.52
C ALA A 156 -3.14 0.23 12.95
N LEU A 157 -2.83 -0.57 13.97
CA LEU A 157 -2.99 -0.20 15.37
C LEU A 157 -2.04 0.93 15.79
N VAL A 158 -0.80 0.93 15.29
CA VAL A 158 0.16 2.04 15.53
C VAL A 158 -0.36 3.33 14.92
N LEU A 159 -0.84 3.30 13.66
CA LEU A 159 -1.42 4.50 13.04
C LEU A 159 -2.65 5.01 13.79
N TYR A 160 -3.54 4.11 14.19
CA TYR A 160 -4.70 4.48 15.00
C TYR A 160 -4.28 5.08 16.35
N TYR A 161 -3.29 4.47 17.01
CA TYR A 161 -2.75 4.99 18.27
C TYR A 161 -2.17 6.39 18.11
N LEU A 162 -1.37 6.63 17.06
CA LEU A 162 -0.80 7.96 16.78
C LEU A 162 -1.88 9.04 16.63
N VAL A 163 -2.96 8.74 15.92
CA VAL A 163 -4.08 9.68 15.75
C VAL A 163 -4.83 9.87 17.08
N SER A 164 -5.19 8.79 17.75
CA SER A 164 -5.98 8.84 19.01
C SER A 164 -5.22 9.46 20.19
N SER A 165 -3.89 9.44 20.18
CA SER A 165 -3.04 10.04 21.23
C SER A 165 -2.65 11.48 20.92
N GLY A 166 -2.64 11.88 19.64
CA GLY A 166 -2.27 13.23 19.21
C GLY A 166 -3.42 14.26 19.17
N LEU A 167 -4.67 13.80 19.30
CA LEU A 167 -5.89 14.64 19.26
C LEU A 167 -6.64 14.68 20.60
N GLY A 168 -5.93 14.44 21.71
CA GLY A 168 -6.45 14.59 23.07
C GLY A 168 -6.41 16.03 23.57
#